data_AF-A0A2D5MSI4-F1
#
_entry.id   AF-A0A2D5MSI4-F1
#
_cell.length_a   1.000
_cell.length_b   1.000
_cell.length_c   1.000
_cell.angle_alpha   90.00
_cell.angle_beta   90.00
_cell.angle_gamma   90.00
#
_symmetry.space_group_name_H-M   'P 1'
#
loop_
_entity.id
_entity.type
_entity.pdbx_description
1 polymer ?
#
loop_
_entity_poly.entity_id
_entity_poly.type
_entity_poly.pdbx_seq_one_letter_code
_entity_poly.pdbx_strand_id
1 'polypeptide(L)'
;MSFITSKQNKVMTETARPSATRSRVTMKIDVVPIPTGASLSNNIEKRAAQERNINQIKTLGRDLFEGNNAIVTEQGSSRLYQTADLYSESLSIEKLIPMLTSNDLTLRLNAVRSGIHSSSTCMELKSGTLADIVQKIQADERNEKTTSVSIPTSKEAGKMFIGVKLKGGNHFIQKLDYEISGDQDDKLHVE
;
A
#
# COMPACT_ATOMS: atom_id res chain seq x y z
N MET A 1 -25.49 63.94 14.60
CA MET A 1 -24.98 62.87 15.48
C MET A 1 -24.83 61.62 14.65
N SER A 2 -23.58 61.25 14.35
CA SER A 2 -23.22 60.25 13.35
C SER A 2 -23.09 58.87 13.98
N PHE A 3 -23.75 57.88 13.40
CA PHE A 3 -23.62 56.47 13.77
C PHE A 3 -22.36 55.90 13.13
N ILE A 4 -21.39 55.47 13.94
CA ILE A 4 -20.19 54.76 13.47
C ILE A 4 -20.46 53.26 13.63
N THR A 5 -20.64 52.56 12.51
CA THR A 5 -20.76 51.11 12.45
C THR A 5 -19.36 50.51 12.31
N SER A 6 -18.81 49.96 13.39
CA SER A 6 -17.56 49.20 13.36
C SER A 6 -17.76 47.87 12.64
N LYS A 7 -17.22 47.73 11.43
CA LYS A 7 -17.05 46.43 10.77
C LYS A 7 -15.87 45.69 11.41
N GLN A 8 -16.16 44.70 12.26
CA GLN A 8 -15.18 43.70 12.65
C GLN A 8 -14.85 42.80 11.45
N ASN A 9 -13.64 42.95 10.90
CA ASN A 9 -13.09 41.99 9.96
C ASN A 9 -12.76 40.69 10.70
N LYS A 10 -13.65 39.71 10.56
CA LYS A 10 -13.42 38.32 10.95
C LYS A 10 -12.49 37.71 9.92
N VAL A 11 -11.18 37.77 10.17
CA VAL A 11 -10.18 37.00 9.42
C VAL A 11 -10.46 35.53 9.70
N MET A 12 -11.17 34.87 8.78
CA MET A 12 -11.27 33.42 8.75
C MET A 12 -9.89 32.90 8.37
N THR A 13 -9.23 32.23 9.31
CA THR A 13 -8.09 31.36 9.06
C THR A 13 -8.60 30.24 8.14
N GLU A 14 -8.40 30.42 6.84
CA GLU A 14 -8.61 29.38 5.86
C GLU A 14 -7.54 28.32 6.12
N THR A 15 -7.92 27.23 6.78
CA THR A 15 -7.09 26.04 6.95
C THR A 15 -6.73 25.57 5.55
N ALA A 16 -5.49 25.83 5.11
CA ALA A 16 -4.99 25.39 3.82
C ALA A 16 -5.26 23.88 3.70
N ARG A 17 -6.10 23.49 2.74
CA ARG A 17 -6.19 22.09 2.34
C ARG A 17 -4.80 21.68 1.86
N PRO A 18 -4.23 20.57 2.34
CA PRO A 18 -2.95 20.11 1.83
C PRO A 18 -3.08 19.98 0.30
N SER A 19 -2.20 20.69 -0.41
CA SER A 19 -2.11 20.60 -1.86
C SER A 19 -1.68 19.17 -2.19
N ALA A 20 -2.64 18.35 -2.62
CA ALA A 20 -2.42 17.02 -3.14
C ALA A 20 -1.60 17.12 -4.43
N THR A 21 -0.27 17.15 -4.29
CA THR A 21 0.65 17.17 -5.42
C THR A 21 0.80 15.74 -5.93
N ARG A 22 0.79 15.56 -7.26
CA ARG A 22 1.09 14.25 -7.86
C ARG A 22 2.49 13.83 -7.44
N SER A 23 2.59 12.69 -6.77
CA SER A 23 3.87 12.16 -6.32
C SER A 23 4.63 11.52 -7.48
N ARG A 24 5.96 11.54 -7.38
CA ARG A 24 6.88 10.74 -8.20
C ARG A 24 6.95 9.28 -7.76
N VAL A 25 6.18 8.88 -6.75
CA VAL A 25 6.10 7.52 -6.20
C VAL A 25 4.91 6.79 -6.79
N THR A 26 5.15 5.56 -7.25
CA THR A 26 4.14 4.60 -7.70
C THR A 26 4.05 3.46 -6.68
N MET A 27 2.83 3.19 -6.24
CA MET A 27 2.51 2.08 -5.35
C MET A 27 2.21 0.85 -6.20
N LYS A 28 2.81 -0.29 -5.86
CA LYS A 28 2.62 -1.52 -6.61
C LYS A 28 2.58 -2.73 -5.70
N ILE A 29 1.69 -3.66 -6.00
CA ILE A 29 1.66 -4.97 -5.36
C ILE A 29 2.19 -5.98 -6.37
N ASP A 30 3.05 -6.90 -5.93
CA ASP A 30 3.57 -8.01 -6.74
C ASP A 30 3.40 -9.33 -5.99
N VAL A 31 3.10 -10.41 -6.71
CA VAL A 31 3.14 -11.77 -6.17
C VAL A 31 4.50 -12.37 -6.45
N VAL A 32 5.19 -12.84 -5.41
CA VAL A 32 6.52 -13.43 -5.52
C VAL A 32 6.61 -14.72 -4.72
N PRO A 33 7.47 -15.67 -5.10
CA PRO A 33 7.77 -16.83 -4.26
C PRO A 33 8.41 -16.41 -2.94
N ILE A 34 8.09 -17.12 -1.86
CA ILE A 34 8.78 -16.96 -0.58
C ILE A 34 10.24 -17.41 -0.80
N PRO A 35 11.24 -16.56 -0.46
CA PRO A 35 12.64 -16.92 -0.66
C PRO A 35 13.02 -18.06 0.29
N THR A 36 13.08 -19.28 -0.25
CA THR A 36 13.77 -20.39 0.40
C THR A 36 15.27 -20.18 0.21
N GLY A 37 16.04 -20.14 1.29
CA GLY A 37 17.50 -19.97 1.22
C GLY A 37 18.16 -20.99 0.28
N ALA A 38 19.42 -20.75 -0.11
CA ALA A 38 20.15 -21.50 -1.14
C ALA A 38 20.33 -23.02 -0.90
N SER A 39 19.75 -23.57 0.16
CA SER A 39 19.85 -24.99 0.50
C SER A 39 18.61 -25.77 0.10
N LEU A 40 18.87 -26.77 -0.74
CA LEU A 40 18.12 -28.02 -0.93
C LEU A 40 16.99 -27.98 -1.97
N SER A 41 17.38 -28.44 -3.17
CA SER A 41 16.57 -28.74 -4.35
C SER A 41 16.12 -27.53 -5.18
N ASN A 42 16.89 -27.22 -6.23
CA ASN A 42 16.36 -26.54 -7.43
C ASN A 42 15.30 -27.46 -8.07
N ASN A 43 14.12 -27.55 -7.45
CA ASN A 43 13.01 -28.29 -8.02
C ASN A 43 12.39 -27.42 -9.12
N ILE A 44 12.85 -27.65 -10.35
CA ILE A 44 12.43 -26.93 -11.55
C ILE A 44 10.90 -27.02 -11.73
N GLU A 45 10.29 -28.15 -11.37
CA GLU A 45 8.84 -28.36 -11.45
C GLU A 45 8.08 -27.46 -10.47
N LYS A 46 8.57 -27.32 -9.23
CA LYS A 46 7.98 -26.39 -8.26
C LYS A 46 8.05 -24.93 -8.73
N ARG A 47 9.19 -24.52 -9.32
CA ARG A 47 9.31 -23.16 -9.89
C ARG A 47 8.35 -22.93 -11.06
N ALA A 48 8.23 -23.91 -11.96
CA ALA A 48 7.30 -23.82 -13.07
C ALA A 48 5.84 -23.77 -12.58
N ALA A 49 5.49 -24.53 -11.54
CA ALA A 49 4.18 -24.46 -10.91
C ALA A 49 3.92 -23.08 -10.26
N GLN A 50 4.91 -22.55 -9.53
CA GLN A 50 4.85 -21.21 -8.94
C GLN A 50 4.64 -20.13 -10.01
N GLU A 51 5.38 -20.17 -11.10
CA GLU A 51 5.25 -19.19 -12.19
C GLU A 51 3.87 -19.24 -12.85
N ARG A 52 3.35 -20.44 -13.12
CA ARG A 52 1.98 -20.61 -13.64
C ARG A 52 0.95 -20.00 -12.69
N ASN A 53 1.07 -20.27 -11.39
CA ASN A 53 0.15 -19.74 -10.39
C ASN A 53 0.29 -18.23 -10.21
N ILE A 54 1.51 -17.67 -10.27
CA ILE A 54 1.74 -16.23 -10.26
C ILE A 54 1.03 -15.57 -11.45
N ASN A 55 1.17 -16.14 -12.65
CA ASN A 55 0.51 -15.61 -13.84
C ASN A 55 -1.01 -15.73 -13.76
N GLN A 56 -1.53 -16.82 -13.19
CA GLN A 56 -2.96 -16.98 -12.94
C GLN A 56 -3.48 -15.94 -11.95
N ILE A 57 -2.80 -15.74 -10.81
CA ILE A 57 -3.17 -14.72 -9.82
C ILE A 57 -3.13 -13.33 -10.46
N LYS A 58 -2.08 -13.01 -11.22
CA LYS A 58 -1.96 -11.74 -11.95
C LYS A 58 -3.08 -11.52 -12.95
N THR A 59 -3.54 -12.58 -13.62
CA THR A 59 -4.64 -12.48 -14.59
C THR A 59 -5.97 -12.22 -13.88
N LEU A 60 -6.23 -12.89 -12.75
CA LEU A 60 -7.46 -12.70 -11.95
C LEU A 60 -7.49 -11.33 -11.25
N GLY A 61 -6.33 -10.88 -10.78
CA GLY A 61 -6.14 -9.63 -10.05
C GLY A 61 -5.50 -8.52 -10.89
N ARG A 62 -5.73 -8.48 -12.21
CA ARG A 62 -4.95 -7.62 -13.14
C ARG A 62 -4.70 -6.21 -12.61
N ASP A 63 -5.76 -5.53 -12.21
CA ASP A 63 -5.73 -4.16 -11.71
C ASP A 63 -5.02 -4.02 -10.35
N LEU A 64 -5.06 -5.05 -9.49
CA LEU A 64 -4.38 -5.06 -8.20
C LEU A 64 -2.84 -5.03 -8.34
N PHE A 65 -2.30 -5.56 -9.44
CA PHE A 65 -0.85 -5.68 -9.66
C PHE A 65 -0.29 -4.63 -10.63
N GLU A 66 -1.16 -3.81 -11.21
CA GLU A 66 -0.75 -2.65 -12.01
C GLU A 66 -0.25 -1.53 -11.07
N GLY A 67 0.70 -0.73 -11.56
CA GLY A 67 1.29 0.36 -10.78
C GLY A 67 0.30 1.52 -10.64
N ASN A 68 0.05 1.95 -9.41
CA ASN A 68 -0.88 3.02 -9.09
C ASN A 68 -0.11 4.25 -8.61
N ASN A 69 -0.31 5.39 -9.27
CA ASN A 69 0.40 6.62 -8.92
C ASN A 69 -0.02 7.07 -7.51
N ALA A 70 0.94 7.56 -6.71
CA ALA A 70 0.62 8.10 -5.41
C ALA A 70 0.31 9.59 -5.45
N ILE A 71 -0.53 10.04 -4.53
CA ILE A 71 -0.68 11.43 -4.13
C ILE A 71 0.08 11.59 -2.81
N VAL A 72 0.90 12.63 -2.71
CA VAL A 72 1.63 12.93 -1.48
C VAL A 72 0.85 13.95 -0.64
N THR A 73 0.71 13.64 0.64
CA THR A 73 0.21 14.55 1.67
C THR A 73 1.28 14.69 2.75
N GLU A 74 1.64 15.91 3.09
CA GLU A 74 2.55 16.18 4.20
C GLU A 74 1.78 16.20 5.52
N GLN A 75 2.20 15.38 6.47
CA GLN A 75 1.61 15.26 7.80
C GLN A 75 2.70 15.52 8.86
N GLY A 76 2.88 16.79 9.20
CA GLY A 76 3.95 17.20 10.14
C GLY A 76 5.34 16.92 9.57
N SER A 77 6.11 16.07 10.24
CA SER A 77 7.45 15.63 9.79
C SER A 77 7.43 14.38 8.89
N SER A 78 6.25 13.82 8.62
CA SER A 78 6.07 12.63 7.78
C SER A 78 5.42 12.98 6.45
N ARG A 79 5.74 12.20 5.42
CA ARG A 79 5.06 12.20 4.12
C ARG A 79 4.22 10.94 4.01
N LEU A 80 2.94 11.13 3.68
CA LEU A 80 1.99 10.07 3.42
C LEU A 80 1.70 10.01 1.92
N TYR A 81 2.10 8.91 1.32
CA TYR A 81 1.82 8.56 -0.08
C TYR A 81 0.59 7.69 -0.13
N GLN A 82 -0.46 8.15 -0.79
CA GLN A 82 -1.73 7.42 -0.91
C GLN A 82 -1.96 7.05 -2.37
N THR A 83 -2.46 5.85 -2.64
CA THR A 83 -2.86 5.48 -4.01
C THR A 83 -3.89 6.48 -4.54
N ALA A 84 -3.64 7.04 -5.72
CA ALA A 84 -4.52 8.03 -6.35
C ALA A 84 -5.87 7.41 -6.71
N ASP A 85 -5.83 6.19 -7.24
CA ASP A 85 -7.00 5.43 -7.62
C ASP A 85 -7.23 4.26 -6.65
N LEU A 86 -8.48 3.84 -6.48
CA LEU A 86 -8.80 2.65 -5.68
C LEU A 86 -8.69 1.41 -6.56
N TYR A 87 -8.09 0.35 -6.03
CA TYR A 87 -8.06 -0.94 -6.71
C TYR A 87 -9.48 -1.50 -6.85
N SER A 88 -9.71 -2.18 -7.97
CA SER A 88 -10.94 -2.87 -8.28
C SER A 88 -11.11 -4.14 -7.45
N GLU A 89 -12.36 -4.53 -7.28
CA GLU A 89 -12.76 -5.70 -6.50
C GLU A 89 -12.64 -7.00 -7.31
N SER A 90 -11.55 -7.17 -8.07
CA SER A 90 -11.40 -8.28 -9.01
C SER A 90 -11.02 -9.60 -8.32
N LEU A 91 -10.24 -9.53 -7.23
CA LEU A 91 -9.73 -10.70 -6.50
C LEU A 91 -9.96 -10.55 -5.00
N SER A 92 -10.71 -11.48 -4.42
CA SER A 92 -10.98 -11.49 -2.98
C SER A 92 -9.84 -12.12 -2.18
N ILE A 93 -9.62 -11.64 -0.96
CA ILE A 93 -8.57 -12.12 -0.06
C ILE A 93 -8.80 -13.59 0.32
N GLU A 94 -10.06 -14.02 0.45
CA GLU A 94 -10.43 -15.40 0.77
C GLU A 94 -10.01 -16.38 -0.33
N LYS A 95 -10.03 -15.95 -1.59
CA LYS A 95 -9.52 -16.74 -2.72
C LYS A 95 -8.01 -16.62 -2.82
N LEU A 96 -7.44 -15.47 -2.47
CA LEU A 96 -6.01 -15.21 -2.57
C LEU A 96 -5.19 -15.99 -1.53
N ILE A 97 -5.64 -16.06 -0.26
CA ILE A 97 -4.94 -16.78 0.82
C ILE A 97 -4.61 -18.25 0.45
N PRO A 98 -5.57 -19.09 0.00
CA PRO A 98 -5.26 -20.47 -0.36
C PRO A 98 -4.37 -20.56 -1.61
N MET A 99 -4.53 -19.64 -2.58
CA MET A 99 -3.66 -19.60 -3.78
C MET A 99 -2.20 -19.29 -3.42
N LEU A 100 -1.99 -18.38 -2.47
CA LEU A 100 -0.66 -18.03 -1.95
C LEU A 100 -0.06 -19.17 -1.12
N THR A 101 -0.85 -19.73 -0.21
CA THR A 101 -0.37 -20.73 0.77
C THR A 101 -0.07 -22.08 0.11
N SER A 102 -0.86 -22.50 -0.88
CA SER A 102 -0.65 -23.78 -1.59
C SER A 102 0.61 -23.81 -2.47
N ASN A 103 1.18 -22.64 -2.79
CA ASN A 103 2.31 -22.50 -3.72
C ASN A 103 3.53 -21.80 -3.11
N ASP A 104 3.57 -21.61 -1.79
CA ASP A 104 4.62 -20.88 -1.09
C ASP A 104 4.88 -19.49 -1.69
N LEU A 105 3.80 -18.74 -1.96
CA LEU A 105 3.84 -17.38 -2.50
C LEU A 105 3.51 -16.35 -1.43
N THR A 106 4.02 -15.14 -1.62
CA THR A 106 3.80 -13.98 -0.73
C THR A 106 3.52 -12.74 -1.56
N LEU A 107 2.91 -11.73 -0.94
CA LEU A 107 2.68 -10.44 -1.58
C LEU A 107 3.80 -9.47 -1.21
N ARG A 108 4.34 -8.80 -2.21
CA ARG A 108 5.33 -7.75 -2.06
C ARG A 108 4.66 -6.42 -2.33
N LEU A 109 4.72 -5.54 -1.34
CA LEU A 109 4.24 -4.17 -1.42
C LEU A 109 5.45 -3.29 -1.74
N ASN A 110 5.37 -2.57 -2.86
CA ASN A 110 6.45 -1.73 -3.34
C ASN A 110 5.99 -0.28 -3.42
N ALA A 111 6.79 0.62 -2.85
CA ALA A 111 6.74 2.04 -3.14
C ALA A 111 7.93 2.34 -4.07
N VAL A 112 7.64 2.43 -5.36
CA VAL A 112 8.62 2.64 -6.43
C VAL A 112 8.74 4.13 -6.69
N ARG A 113 9.89 4.71 -6.37
CA ARG A 113 10.20 6.11 -6.69
C ARG A 113 10.66 6.21 -8.14
N SER A 114 10.33 7.30 -8.81
CA SER A 114 10.85 7.60 -10.15
C SER A 114 12.11 8.45 -10.06
N GLY A 115 13.16 8.03 -10.76
CA GLY A 115 14.47 8.67 -10.79
C GLY A 115 15.58 7.71 -11.21
N ILE A 116 16.74 8.22 -11.59
CA ILE A 116 17.89 7.42 -12.05
C ILE A 116 18.59 6.74 -10.85
N HIS A 117 18.65 7.43 -9.71
CA HIS A 117 19.23 6.93 -8.46
C HIS A 117 18.18 6.72 -7.35
N SER A 118 16.90 6.65 -7.73
CA SER A 118 15.82 6.55 -6.76
C SER A 118 15.70 5.14 -6.17
N SER A 119 15.55 5.07 -4.85
CA SER A 119 15.40 3.80 -4.14
C SER A 119 13.93 3.39 -3.97
N SER A 120 13.64 2.12 -4.18
CA SER A 120 12.30 1.55 -3.97
C SER A 120 12.21 0.90 -2.59
N THR A 121 11.13 1.19 -1.87
CA THR A 121 10.85 0.53 -0.60
C THR A 121 10.02 -0.72 -0.86
N CYS A 122 10.47 -1.87 -0.37
CA CYS A 122 9.79 -3.15 -0.52
C CYS A 122 9.45 -3.72 0.85
N MET A 123 8.18 -4.08 1.08
CA MET A 123 7.71 -4.75 2.28
C MET A 123 6.97 -6.04 1.91
N GLU A 124 7.07 -7.05 2.76
CA GLU A 124 6.42 -8.33 2.56
C GLU A 124 5.11 -8.40 3.35
N LEU A 125 4.02 -8.74 2.66
CA LEU A 125 2.73 -9.05 3.26
C LEU A 125 2.50 -10.56 3.20
N LYS A 126 2.59 -11.17 4.38
CA LYS A 126 2.41 -12.60 4.55
C LYS A 126 0.94 -12.99 4.49
N SER A 127 0.66 -14.20 4.01
CA SER A 127 -0.69 -14.78 4.01
C SER A 127 -1.32 -14.83 5.41
N GLY A 128 -0.52 -15.05 6.46
CA GLY A 128 -0.97 -14.97 7.85
C GLY A 128 -1.48 -13.59 8.24
N THR A 129 -0.83 -12.52 7.78
CA THR A 129 -1.30 -11.14 8.00
C THR A 129 -2.61 -10.89 7.25
N LEU A 130 -2.78 -11.41 6.03
CA LEU A 130 -4.05 -11.33 5.31
C LEU A 130 -5.18 -12.06 6.04
N ALA A 131 -4.90 -13.26 6.58
CA ALA A 131 -5.88 -14.01 7.37
C ALA A 131 -6.26 -13.25 8.65
N ASP A 132 -5.30 -12.62 9.30
CA ASP A 132 -5.54 -11.79 10.49
C ASP A 132 -6.41 -10.57 10.18
N ILE A 133 -6.25 -9.93 9.01
CA ILE A 133 -7.14 -8.84 8.58
C ILE A 133 -8.58 -9.34 8.48
N VAL A 134 -8.79 -10.50 7.85
CA VAL A 134 -10.13 -11.06 7.65
C VAL A 134 -10.76 -11.44 8.98
N GLN A 135 -10.02 -12.08 9.89
CA GLN A 135 -10.56 -12.70 11.10
C GLN A 135 -10.54 -11.82 12.34
N LYS A 136 -9.47 -11.04 12.55
CA LYS A 136 -9.20 -10.35 13.82
C LYS A 136 -9.47 -8.85 13.77
N ILE A 137 -9.27 -8.22 12.61
CA ILE A 137 -9.44 -6.77 12.48
C ILE A 137 -10.94 -6.45 12.32
N GLN A 138 -11.43 -5.58 13.20
CA GLN A 138 -12.79 -5.03 13.10
C GLN A 138 -12.84 -3.99 11.97
N ALA A 139 -13.94 -3.97 11.25
CA ALA A 139 -14.16 -2.95 10.22
C ALA A 139 -14.51 -1.61 10.89
N ASP A 140 -14.07 -0.52 10.25
CA ASP A 140 -14.44 0.83 10.65
C ASP A 140 -15.89 1.17 10.24
N GLU A 141 -16.32 2.41 10.53
CA GLU A 141 -17.65 2.92 10.19
C GLU A 141 -17.95 2.90 8.68
N ARG A 142 -16.92 2.75 7.83
CA ARG A 142 -17.02 2.67 6.37
C ARG A 142 -16.92 1.24 5.84
N ASN A 143 -16.94 0.25 6.73
CA ASN A 143 -16.72 -1.17 6.41
C ASN A 143 -15.34 -1.44 5.79
N GLU A 144 -14.34 -0.64 6.17
CA GLU A 144 -12.95 -0.79 5.78
C GLU A 144 -12.12 -1.31 6.97
N LYS A 145 -11.27 -2.29 6.70
CA LYS A 145 -10.30 -2.85 7.64
C LYS A 145 -8.92 -2.39 7.19
N THR A 146 -8.19 -1.75 8.09
CA THR A 146 -6.83 -1.28 7.78
C THR A 146 -5.82 -2.03 8.62
N THR A 147 -4.71 -2.45 7.99
CA THR A 147 -3.54 -2.96 8.70
C THR A 147 -2.28 -2.23 8.29
N SER A 148 -1.26 -2.29 9.13
CA SER A 148 0.06 -1.72 8.83
C SER A 148 1.11 -2.81 8.72
N VAL A 149 1.98 -2.67 7.72
CA VAL A 149 3.14 -3.50 7.49
C VAL A 149 4.37 -2.62 7.64
N SER A 150 5.35 -3.09 8.39
CA SER A 150 6.61 -2.38 8.60
C SER A 150 7.74 -3.39 8.71
N ILE A 151 8.97 -2.96 8.39
CA ILE A 151 10.15 -3.80 8.56
C ILE A 151 10.62 -3.67 10.01
N PRO A 152 10.55 -4.72 10.85
CA PRO A 152 10.87 -4.60 12.27
C PRO A 152 12.31 -4.14 12.53
N THR A 153 13.23 -4.51 11.62
CA THR A 153 14.66 -4.20 11.70
C THR A 153 15.02 -2.82 11.14
N SER A 154 14.14 -2.18 10.38
CA SER A 154 14.40 -0.87 9.76
C SER A 154 13.17 0.03 9.89
N LYS A 155 13.18 0.85 10.95
CA LYS A 155 12.16 1.90 11.14
C LYS A 155 12.28 3.02 10.10
N GLU A 156 13.46 3.18 9.51
CA GLU A 156 13.74 4.18 8.48
C GLU A 156 13.06 3.85 7.15
N ALA A 157 12.74 2.58 6.91
CA ALA A 157 12.02 2.16 5.71
C ALA A 157 10.55 2.64 5.68
N GLY A 158 10.03 3.19 6.78
CA GLY A 158 8.65 3.64 6.89
C GLY A 158 7.66 2.50 7.16
N LYS A 159 6.37 2.76 6.89
CA LYS A 159 5.26 1.82 7.08
C LYS A 159 4.31 1.86 5.89
N MET A 160 3.83 0.71 5.46
CA MET A 160 2.76 0.63 4.46
C MET A 160 1.44 0.28 5.13
N PHE A 161 0.36 0.90 4.70
CA PHE A 161 -0.99 0.65 5.17
C PHE A 161 -1.82 0.05 4.06
N ILE A 162 -2.60 -0.97 4.39
CA ILE A 162 -3.45 -1.67 3.43
C ILE A 162 -4.88 -1.49 3.87
N GLY A 163 -5.68 -0.87 3.02
CA GLY A 163 -7.11 -0.76 3.21
C GLY A 163 -7.83 -1.92 2.52
N VAL A 164 -8.67 -2.61 3.27
CA VAL A 164 -9.44 -3.77 2.81
C VAL A 164 -10.92 -3.51 3.04
N LYS A 165 -11.73 -3.59 2.00
CA LYS A 165 -13.17 -3.36 2.07
C LYS A 165 -13.95 -4.66 2.09
N LEU A 166 -14.94 -4.76 2.98
CA LEU A 166 -15.89 -5.87 2.99
C LEU A 166 -17.06 -5.57 2.03
N LYS A 167 -17.31 -6.46 1.07
CA LYS A 167 -18.46 -6.35 0.16
C LYS A 167 -19.01 -7.72 -0.20
N GLY A 168 -20.33 -7.90 -0.05
CA GLY A 168 -20.99 -9.16 -0.40
C GLY A 168 -20.43 -10.38 0.33
N GLY A 169 -19.93 -10.20 1.56
CA GLY A 169 -19.32 -11.26 2.36
C GLY A 169 -17.87 -11.60 2.04
N ASN A 170 -17.24 -10.94 1.06
CA ASN A 170 -15.83 -11.13 0.71
C ASN A 170 -15.01 -9.85 0.94
N HIS A 171 -13.72 -10.01 1.23
CA HIS A 171 -12.80 -8.90 1.48
C HIS A 171 -11.96 -8.60 0.23
N PHE A 172 -11.82 -7.33 -0.12
CA PHE A 172 -11.05 -6.86 -1.28
C PHE A 172 -10.04 -5.80 -0.87
N ILE A 173 -8.81 -5.89 -1.39
CA ILE A 173 -7.81 -4.85 -1.19
C ILE A 173 -8.23 -3.64 -2.03
N GLN A 174 -8.36 -2.47 -1.39
CA GLN A 174 -8.89 -1.27 -2.02
C GLN A 174 -7.84 -0.17 -2.20
N LYS A 175 -6.90 -0.06 -1.26
CA LYS A 175 -5.84 0.96 -1.30
C LYS A 175 -4.57 0.47 -0.64
N LEU A 176 -3.45 1.09 -1.02
CA LEU A 176 -2.13 0.85 -0.44
C LEU A 176 -1.48 2.21 -0.19
N ASP A 177 -1.36 2.58 1.08
CA ASP A 177 -0.74 3.84 1.48
C ASP A 177 0.67 3.56 2.04
N TYR A 178 1.56 4.55 2.00
CA TYR A 178 2.93 4.46 2.49
C TYR A 178 3.32 5.73 3.23
N GLU A 179 3.75 5.56 4.47
CA GLU A 179 4.21 6.64 5.34
C GLU A 179 5.71 6.51 5.59
N ILE A 180 6.43 7.61 5.43
CA ILE A 180 7.86 7.71 5.71
C ILE A 180 8.17 9.09 6.31
N SER A 181 9.21 9.21 7.14
CA SER A 181 9.68 10.50 7.61
C SER A 181 10.29 11.33 6.48
N GLY A 182 10.03 12.64 6.45
CA GLY A 182 10.54 13.56 5.43
C GLY A 182 12.05 13.46 5.25
N ASP A 183 12.80 13.46 6.35
CA ASP A 183 14.27 13.35 6.34
C ASP A 183 14.81 12.08 5.65
N GLN A 184 14.08 10.96 5.75
CA GLN A 184 14.48 9.72 5.11
C GLN A 184 14.01 9.69 3.66
N ASP A 185 12.84 10.26 3.38
CA ASP A 185 12.32 10.33 2.03
C ASP A 185 13.16 11.24 1.12
N ASP A 186 13.72 12.32 1.67
CA ASP A 186 14.67 13.19 0.96
C ASP A 186 15.95 12.44 0.56
N LYS A 187 16.45 11.55 1.41
CA LYS A 187 17.61 10.69 1.08
C LYS A 187 17.31 9.67 -0.02
N LEU A 188 16.05 9.28 -0.17
CA LEU A 188 15.63 8.26 -1.14
C LEU A 188 15.28 8.85 -2.51
N HIS A 189 15.03 10.17 -2.57
CA HIS A 189 14.93 10.96 -3.78
C HIS A 189 16.29 11.58 -4.12
N VAL A 190 17.25 10.74 -4.50
CA VAL A 190 18.52 11.23 -5.06
C VAL A 190 18.30 11.53 -6.54
N GLU A 191 18.31 12.81 -6.90
CA GLU A 191 18.32 13.30 -8.28
C GLU A 191 19.72 13.20 -8.91
#